data_AF-A0A7V5FRL4-F1
#
_entry.id   AF-A0A7V5FRL4-F1
#
_cell.length_a   1.000
_cell.length_b   1.000
_cell.length_c   1.000
_cell.angle_alpha   90.00
_cell.angle_beta   90.00
_cell.angle_gamma   90.00
#
_symmetry.space_group_name_H-M   'P 1'
#
loop_
_entity.id
_entity.type
_entity.pdbx_description
1 polymer ?
#
loop_
_entity_poly.entity_id
_entity_poly.type
_entity_poly.pdbx_seq_one_letter_code
_entity_poly.pdbx_strand_id
1 'polypeptide(L)'
;MLEDIFEEWEEWNQKEYNPLSGVYEAPRFPDDCVKIVERLKAHSPVPEIEALKPNTDDRDFEALARSVKEYIKRNEPETGIDRLHTFVVRYVRNLCIKQEISIARSTPLHSAFGQYVKSLRTDGVIETEMTERILKSNISVLDAFNKVRNEHSQAHDNSIVSYQEALLIFNNVVSMIRYLDTIEKKTNKSEESKFDFPF
;
A
#
# COMPACT_ATOMS: atom_id res chain seq x y z
N MET A 1 3.13 23.93 -6.19
CA MET A 1 3.55 24.25 -4.80
C MET A 1 5.02 23.91 -4.49
N LEU A 2 5.59 22.80 -5.00
CA LEU A 2 7.06 22.58 -5.02
C LEU A 2 7.65 22.71 -6.43
N GLU A 3 6.84 22.46 -7.48
CA GLU A 3 7.24 22.66 -8.88
C GLU A 3 7.32 24.15 -9.23
N ASP A 4 6.35 24.93 -8.75
CA ASP A 4 6.30 26.39 -8.88
C ASP A 4 7.56 27.07 -8.30
N ILE A 5 8.15 26.52 -7.23
CA ILE A 5 9.39 27.06 -6.63
C ILE A 5 10.56 26.99 -7.61
N PHE A 6 10.59 25.97 -8.47
CA PHE A 6 11.66 25.85 -9.48
C PHE A 6 11.38 26.70 -10.72
N GLU A 7 10.10 26.80 -11.11
CA GLU A 7 9.67 27.60 -12.26
C GLU A 7 9.79 29.11 -12.00
N GLU A 8 9.47 29.57 -10.78
CA GLU A 8 9.51 30.99 -10.39
C GLU A 8 10.92 31.48 -9.98
N TRP A 9 11.88 30.57 -9.78
CA TRP A 9 13.24 30.91 -9.35
C TRP A 9 13.99 31.78 -10.35
N GLU A 10 13.80 31.55 -11.65
CA GLU A 10 14.39 32.37 -12.71
C GLU A 10 13.76 33.77 -12.76
N GLU A 11 12.51 33.90 -12.29
CA GLU A 11 11.80 35.18 -12.25
C GLU A 11 12.20 36.02 -11.03
N TRP A 12 12.47 35.37 -9.89
CA TRP A 12 12.76 36.07 -8.63
C TRP A 12 14.24 36.33 -8.40
N ASN A 13 15.14 35.61 -9.07
CA ASN A 13 16.57 35.86 -8.94
C ASN A 13 17.09 36.84 -9.98
N GLN A 14 17.84 37.81 -9.49
CA GLN A 14 18.51 38.78 -10.34
C GLN A 14 19.56 38.07 -11.19
N LYS A 15 19.44 38.18 -12.52
CA LYS A 15 20.44 37.64 -13.45
C LYS A 15 21.76 38.36 -13.25
N GLU A 16 22.84 37.61 -13.15
CA GLU A 16 24.19 38.14 -13.06
C GLU A 16 24.90 38.06 -14.40
N TYR A 17 25.75 39.04 -14.69
CA TYR A 17 26.50 39.07 -15.94
C TYR A 17 27.58 38.00 -15.94
N ASN A 18 27.52 37.06 -16.89
CA ASN A 18 28.54 36.05 -17.07
C ASN A 18 29.55 36.49 -18.16
N PRO A 19 30.80 36.86 -17.80
CA PRO A 19 31.78 37.36 -18.75
C PRO A 19 32.33 36.29 -19.71
N LEU A 20 32.10 35.00 -19.44
CA LEU A 20 32.53 33.90 -20.31
C LEU A 20 31.53 33.62 -21.45
N SER A 21 30.24 33.77 -21.18
CA SER A 21 29.17 33.59 -22.18
C SER A 21 28.69 34.91 -22.79
N GLY A 22 29.02 36.04 -22.17
CA GLY A 22 28.66 37.39 -22.64
C GLY A 22 27.19 37.74 -22.44
N VAL A 23 26.46 36.99 -21.61
CA VAL A 23 25.03 37.17 -21.35
C VAL A 23 24.74 37.19 -19.85
N TYR A 24 23.58 37.75 -19.48
CA TYR A 24 23.06 37.71 -18.11
C TYR A 24 22.38 36.35 -17.86
N GLU A 25 22.88 35.60 -16.89
CA GLU A 25 22.40 34.27 -16.55
C GLU A 25 21.77 34.28 -15.15
N ALA A 26 20.69 33.53 -14.96
CA ALA A 26 20.13 33.32 -13.63
C ALA A 26 21.03 32.35 -12.84
N PRO A 27 21.25 32.57 -11.53
CA PRO A 27 22.03 31.64 -10.72
C PRO A 27 21.34 30.28 -10.71
N ARG A 28 22.11 29.21 -10.99
CA ARG A 28 21.62 27.83 -10.88
C ARG A 28 21.22 27.53 -9.43
N PHE A 29 20.23 26.66 -9.25
CA PHE A 29 19.94 26.10 -7.94
C PHE A 29 21.22 25.49 -7.34
N PRO A 30 21.47 25.70 -6.04
CA PRO A 30 22.47 24.91 -5.36
C PRO A 30 22.13 23.43 -5.53
N ASP A 31 23.08 22.61 -5.97
CA ASP A 31 22.88 21.16 -6.19
C ASP A 31 22.29 20.46 -4.96
N ASP A 32 22.57 20.99 -3.77
CA ASP A 32 22.06 20.46 -2.51
C ASP A 32 20.55 20.70 -2.33
N CYS A 33 20.01 21.82 -2.83
CA CYS A 33 18.56 22.08 -2.80
C CYS A 33 17.80 21.11 -3.71
N VAL A 34 18.34 20.82 -4.90
CA VAL A 34 17.76 19.83 -5.83
C VAL A 34 17.75 18.45 -5.17
N LYS A 35 18.89 18.02 -4.59
CA LYS A 35 18.98 16.74 -3.86
C LYS A 35 18.00 16.67 -2.68
N ILE A 36 17.80 17.75 -1.94
CA ILE A 36 16.83 17.79 -0.83
C ILE A 36 15.41 17.61 -1.35
N VAL A 37 15.02 18.33 -2.41
CA VAL A 37 13.68 18.19 -3.00
C VAL A 37 13.47 16.81 -3.59
N GLU A 38 14.44 16.25 -4.30
CA GLU A 38 14.37 14.88 -4.81
C GLU A 38 14.18 13.86 -3.68
N ARG A 39 14.91 14.01 -2.57
CA ARG A 39 14.75 13.17 -1.38
C ARG A 39 13.38 13.32 -0.72
N LEU A 40 12.83 14.54 -0.68
CA LEU A 40 11.49 14.81 -0.15
C LEU A 40 10.40 14.22 -1.06
N LYS A 41 10.53 14.37 -2.38
CA LYS A 41 9.63 13.75 -3.38
C LYS A 41 9.70 12.21 -3.36
N ALA A 42 10.86 11.65 -3.05
CA ALA A 42 11.05 10.19 -2.95
C ALA A 42 10.41 9.58 -1.69
N HIS A 43 10.03 10.38 -0.69
CA HIS A 43 9.46 9.85 0.55
C HIS A 43 7.96 9.56 0.37
N SER A 44 7.61 8.29 0.12
CA SER A 44 6.22 7.84 0.20
C SER A 44 5.71 7.98 1.64
N PRO A 45 4.51 8.56 1.88
CA PRO A 45 3.94 8.66 3.22
C PRO A 45 3.52 7.29 3.79
N VAL A 46 3.41 6.27 2.92
CA VAL A 46 3.22 4.86 3.29
C VAL A 46 4.45 4.09 2.81
N PRO A 47 5.37 3.70 3.72
CA PRO A 47 6.51 2.88 3.35
C PRO A 47 6.05 1.56 2.71
N GLU A 48 6.80 1.08 1.74
CA GLU A 48 6.57 -0.24 1.13
C GLU A 48 5.20 -0.41 0.48
N ILE A 49 4.56 0.68 0.05
CA ILE A 49 3.29 0.67 -0.69
C ILE A 49 3.33 -0.26 -1.92
N GLU A 50 4.52 -0.50 -2.47
CA GLU A 50 4.77 -1.46 -3.54
C GLU A 50 4.49 -2.92 -3.16
N ALA A 51 4.31 -3.25 -1.88
CA ALA A 51 3.83 -4.56 -1.44
C ALA A 51 2.39 -4.84 -1.87
N LEU A 52 1.60 -3.80 -2.21
CA LEU A 52 0.27 -3.96 -2.79
C LEU A 52 0.37 -4.42 -4.25
N LYS A 53 0.56 -5.73 -4.42
CA LYS A 53 0.57 -6.42 -5.72
C LYS A 53 -0.53 -7.48 -5.74
N PRO A 54 -1.17 -7.72 -6.90
CA PRO A 54 -2.04 -8.86 -7.07
C PRO A 54 -1.33 -10.17 -6.74
N ASN A 55 -2.04 -11.09 -6.10
CA ASN A 55 -1.58 -12.46 -5.84
C ASN A 55 -2.13 -13.49 -6.82
N THR A 56 -2.75 -13.01 -7.91
CA THR A 56 -3.29 -13.80 -9.02
C THR A 56 -3.06 -13.03 -10.31
N ASP A 57 -2.94 -13.76 -11.44
CA ASP A 57 -2.84 -13.15 -12.77
C ASP A 57 -4.24 -12.66 -13.23
N ASP A 58 -4.56 -11.41 -12.89
CA ASP A 58 -5.85 -10.77 -13.15
C ASP A 58 -5.63 -9.28 -13.45
N ARG A 59 -5.89 -8.88 -14.69
CA ARG A 59 -5.69 -7.51 -15.18
C ARG A 59 -6.52 -6.47 -14.42
N ASP A 60 -7.74 -6.82 -14.02
CA ASP A 60 -8.60 -5.92 -13.25
C ASP A 60 -8.03 -5.77 -11.83
N PHE A 61 -7.39 -6.80 -11.30
CA PHE A 61 -6.73 -6.72 -10.01
C PHE A 61 -5.45 -5.88 -10.07
N GLU A 62 -4.67 -5.99 -11.14
CA GLU A 62 -3.52 -5.10 -11.39
C GLU A 62 -3.94 -3.64 -11.48
N ALA A 63 -5.03 -3.36 -12.20
CA ALA A 63 -5.59 -2.02 -12.31
C ALA A 63 -6.02 -1.47 -10.93
N LEU A 64 -6.67 -2.30 -10.12
CA LEU A 64 -7.05 -1.94 -8.75
C LEU A 64 -5.83 -1.64 -7.88
N ALA A 65 -4.80 -2.50 -7.92
CA ALA A 65 -3.56 -2.29 -7.18
C ALA A 65 -2.89 -0.95 -7.57
N ARG A 66 -2.82 -0.66 -8.88
CA ARG A 66 -2.29 0.60 -9.39
C ARG A 66 -3.09 1.80 -8.89
N SER A 67 -4.42 1.70 -8.93
CA SER A 67 -5.32 2.75 -8.44
C SER A 67 -5.11 3.05 -6.95
N VAL A 68 -4.97 2.03 -6.09
CA VAL A 68 -4.70 2.22 -4.67
C VAL A 68 -3.37 2.96 -4.44
N LYS A 69 -2.33 2.58 -5.18
CA LYS A 69 -1.01 3.23 -5.08
C LYS A 69 -1.04 4.69 -5.55
N GLU A 70 -1.89 5.02 -6.51
CA GLU A 70 -2.02 6.37 -7.03
C GLU A 70 -2.57 7.37 -6.00
N TYR A 71 -3.51 6.94 -5.14
CA TYR A 71 -4.00 7.79 -4.04
C TYR A 71 -2.88 8.18 -3.05
N ILE A 72 -1.96 7.26 -2.78
CA ILE A 72 -0.81 7.53 -1.92
C ILE A 72 0.21 8.43 -2.63
N LYS A 73 0.45 8.22 -3.93
CA LYS A 73 1.35 9.08 -4.73
C LYS A 73 0.83 10.51 -4.82
N ARG A 74 -0.48 10.69 -4.95
CA ARG A 74 -1.16 12.00 -4.98
C ARG A 74 -1.34 12.61 -3.59
N ASN A 75 -0.90 11.92 -2.53
CA ASN A 75 -1.04 12.37 -1.15
C ASN A 75 -2.49 12.58 -0.71
N GLU A 76 -3.41 11.72 -1.19
CA GLU A 76 -4.85 11.76 -0.91
C GLU A 76 -5.36 10.41 -0.32
N PRO A 77 -4.77 9.91 0.79
CA PRO A 77 -5.09 8.61 1.35
C PRO A 77 -6.56 8.46 1.76
N GLU A 78 -7.22 9.53 2.25
CA GLU A 78 -8.63 9.49 2.65
C GLU A 78 -9.57 9.06 1.52
N THR A 79 -9.25 9.42 0.27
CA THR A 79 -10.05 9.06 -0.90
C THR A 79 -9.79 7.63 -1.40
N GLY A 80 -8.67 7.03 -0.97
CA GLY A 80 -8.23 5.70 -1.38
C GLY A 80 -8.73 4.54 -0.50
N ILE A 81 -9.40 4.81 0.62
CA ILE A 81 -9.77 3.79 1.62
C ILE A 81 -10.68 2.70 1.03
N ASP A 82 -11.70 3.07 0.24
CA ASP A 82 -12.60 2.09 -0.38
C ASP A 82 -11.89 1.21 -1.41
N ARG A 83 -10.94 1.80 -2.16
CA ARG A 83 -10.11 1.05 -3.11
C ARG A 83 -9.16 0.11 -2.39
N LEU A 84 -8.55 0.55 -1.29
CA LEU A 84 -7.73 -0.30 -0.43
C LEU A 84 -8.56 -1.46 0.14
N HIS A 85 -9.78 -1.19 0.63
CA HIS A 85 -10.68 -2.23 1.12
C HIS A 85 -10.95 -3.27 0.02
N THR A 86 -11.37 -2.82 -1.16
CA THR A 86 -11.67 -3.70 -2.30
C THR A 86 -10.45 -4.54 -2.68
N PHE A 87 -9.24 -3.95 -2.63
CA PHE A 87 -7.99 -4.67 -2.86
C PHE A 87 -7.79 -5.79 -1.83
N VAL A 88 -7.91 -5.47 -0.53
CA VAL A 88 -7.71 -6.46 0.55
C VAL A 88 -8.75 -7.58 0.48
N VAL A 89 -10.00 -7.24 0.17
CA VAL A 89 -11.08 -8.24 -0.02
C VAL A 89 -10.69 -9.25 -1.09
N ARG A 90 -10.28 -8.78 -2.27
CA ARG A 90 -9.86 -9.67 -3.36
C ARG A 90 -8.62 -10.46 -2.97
N TYR A 91 -7.62 -9.79 -2.39
CA TYR A 91 -6.36 -10.41 -1.97
C TYR A 91 -6.59 -11.59 -1.00
N VAL A 92 -7.34 -11.36 0.09
CA VAL A 92 -7.61 -12.38 1.10
C VAL A 92 -8.45 -13.52 0.54
N ARG A 93 -9.44 -13.23 -0.31
CA ARG A 93 -10.25 -14.30 -0.93
C ARG A 93 -9.42 -15.19 -1.84
N ASN A 94 -8.48 -14.62 -2.58
CA ASN A 94 -7.54 -15.39 -3.39
C ASN A 94 -6.64 -16.29 -2.52
N LEU A 95 -6.20 -15.81 -1.35
CA LEU A 95 -5.46 -16.65 -0.39
C LEU A 95 -6.30 -17.82 0.12
N CYS A 96 -7.57 -17.57 0.46
CA CYS A 96 -8.49 -18.65 0.86
C CYS A 96 -8.66 -19.69 -0.25
N ILE A 97 -8.86 -19.26 -1.49
CA ILE A 97 -8.99 -20.16 -2.65
C ILE A 97 -7.72 -21.00 -2.83
N LYS A 98 -6.54 -20.38 -2.72
CA LYS A 98 -5.25 -21.06 -2.86
C LYS A 98 -5.02 -22.11 -1.78
N GLN A 99 -5.47 -21.86 -0.56
CA GLN A 99 -5.44 -22.81 0.57
C GLN A 99 -6.65 -23.76 0.59
N GLU A 100 -7.42 -23.83 -0.51
CA GLU A 100 -8.62 -24.66 -0.65
C GLU A 100 -9.69 -24.43 0.44
N ILE A 101 -9.71 -23.24 1.03
CA ILE A 101 -10.68 -22.84 2.05
C ILE A 101 -11.99 -22.42 1.35
N SER A 102 -13.06 -23.19 1.60
CA SER A 102 -14.38 -22.89 1.06
C SER A 102 -14.98 -21.64 1.72
N ILE A 103 -15.06 -20.54 0.95
CA ILE A 103 -15.67 -19.28 1.36
C ILE A 103 -16.81 -18.90 0.43
N ALA A 104 -17.95 -18.49 0.99
CA ALA A 104 -19.06 -17.98 0.19
C ALA A 104 -18.75 -16.56 -0.31
N ARG A 105 -19.34 -16.17 -1.44
CA ARG A 105 -19.19 -14.80 -1.98
C ARG A 105 -19.69 -13.72 -1.00
N SER A 106 -20.68 -14.05 -0.19
CA SER A 106 -21.26 -13.18 0.85
C SER A 106 -20.45 -13.15 2.15
N THR A 107 -19.42 -14.00 2.30
CA THR A 107 -18.60 -14.03 3.52
C THR A 107 -17.90 -12.69 3.72
N PRO A 108 -18.07 -12.04 4.89
CA PRO A 108 -17.39 -10.79 5.23
C PRO A 108 -15.88 -10.93 5.23
N LEU A 109 -15.17 -9.82 4.99
CA LEU A 109 -13.70 -9.80 4.92
C LEU A 109 -13.03 -10.35 6.19
N HIS A 110 -13.45 -9.85 7.36
CA HIS A 110 -12.90 -10.26 8.65
C HIS A 110 -13.06 -11.78 8.87
N SER A 111 -14.19 -12.35 8.42
CA SER A 111 -14.51 -13.77 8.57
C SER A 111 -13.65 -14.63 7.64
N ALA A 112 -13.49 -14.23 6.38
CA ALA A 112 -12.59 -14.91 5.43
C ALA A 112 -11.14 -14.87 5.92
N PHE A 113 -10.69 -13.71 6.40
CA PHE A 113 -9.35 -13.56 6.95
C PHE A 113 -9.14 -14.41 8.20
N GLY A 114 -10.11 -14.48 9.11
CA GLY A 114 -10.04 -15.34 10.29
C GLY A 114 -9.91 -16.83 9.96
N GLN A 115 -10.61 -17.31 8.92
CA GLN A 115 -10.46 -18.70 8.45
C GLN A 115 -9.06 -18.95 7.89
N TYR A 116 -8.52 -18.01 7.11
CA TYR A 116 -7.16 -18.10 6.58
C TYR A 116 -6.10 -18.11 7.70
N VAL A 117 -6.20 -17.22 8.69
CA VAL A 117 -5.29 -17.20 9.86
C VAL A 117 -5.35 -18.53 10.64
N LYS A 118 -6.54 -19.14 10.75
CA LYS A 118 -6.70 -20.46 11.36
C LYS A 118 -5.95 -21.54 10.57
N SER A 119 -6.05 -21.54 9.24
CA SER A 119 -5.28 -22.47 8.39
C SER A 119 -3.77 -22.32 8.62
N LEU A 120 -3.26 -21.09 8.55
CA LEU A 120 -1.84 -20.81 8.79
C LEU A 120 -1.33 -21.35 10.14
N ARG A 121 -2.18 -21.33 11.17
CA ARG A 121 -1.84 -21.89 12.48
C ARG A 121 -1.84 -23.41 12.47
N THR A 122 -2.85 -24.02 11.87
CA THR A 122 -2.98 -25.48 11.75
C THR A 122 -1.83 -26.07 10.93
N ASP A 123 -1.42 -25.37 9.87
CA ASP A 123 -0.34 -25.80 8.97
C ASP A 123 1.06 -25.51 9.54
N GLY A 124 1.14 -24.89 10.73
CA GLY A 124 2.41 -24.56 11.40
C GLY A 124 3.21 -23.44 10.73
N VAL A 125 2.61 -22.70 9.79
CA VAL A 125 3.27 -21.58 9.09
C VAL A 125 3.53 -20.41 10.04
N ILE A 126 2.61 -20.16 10.98
CA ILE A 126 2.82 -19.19 12.07
C ILE A 126 3.23 -19.90 13.36
N GLU A 127 4.45 -19.62 13.79
CA GLU A 127 5.10 -20.35 14.88
C GLU A 127 4.77 -19.74 16.26
N THR A 128 4.82 -18.41 16.37
CA THR A 128 4.69 -17.70 17.65
C THR A 128 3.26 -17.26 17.95
N GLU A 129 2.91 -17.26 19.24
CA GLU A 129 1.63 -16.70 19.70
C GLU A 129 1.52 -15.20 19.40
N MET A 130 2.63 -14.47 19.43
CA MET A 130 2.66 -13.03 19.16
C MET A 130 2.19 -12.73 17.72
N THR A 131 2.69 -13.48 16.74
CA THR A 131 2.25 -13.37 15.34
C THR A 131 0.75 -13.65 15.21
N GLU A 132 0.26 -14.70 15.86
CA GLU A 132 -1.16 -15.06 15.85
C GLU A 132 -2.02 -13.92 16.43
N ARG A 133 -1.59 -13.30 17.54
CA ARG A 133 -2.29 -12.16 18.17
C ARG A 133 -2.34 -10.94 17.25
N ILE A 134 -1.25 -10.61 16.54
CA ILE A 134 -1.21 -9.51 15.57
C ILE A 134 -2.18 -9.78 14.40
N LEU A 135 -2.17 -10.98 13.84
CA LEU A 135 -3.10 -11.33 12.76
C LEU A 135 -4.55 -11.31 13.24
N LYS A 136 -4.83 -11.76 14.46
CA LYS A 136 -6.15 -11.66 15.08
C LYS A 136 -6.60 -10.22 15.30
N SER A 137 -5.72 -9.31 15.71
CA SER A 137 -6.10 -7.89 15.83
C SER A 137 -6.45 -7.28 14.48
N ASN A 138 -5.79 -7.71 13.41
CA ASN A 138 -6.11 -7.27 12.06
C ASN A 138 -7.51 -7.72 11.60
N ILE A 139 -8.06 -8.82 12.12
CA ILE A 139 -9.46 -9.21 11.86
C ILE A 139 -10.41 -8.08 12.29
N SER A 140 -10.21 -7.52 13.48
CA SER A 140 -11.03 -6.40 13.99
C SER A 140 -10.84 -5.13 13.17
N VAL A 141 -9.61 -4.84 12.71
CA VAL A 141 -9.33 -3.71 11.81
C VAL A 141 -10.09 -3.88 10.49
N LEU A 142 -10.06 -5.07 9.89
CA LEU A 142 -10.76 -5.36 8.64
C LEU A 142 -12.29 -5.38 8.80
N ASP A 143 -12.82 -5.66 10.00
CA ASP A 143 -14.24 -5.51 10.27
C ASP A 143 -14.65 -4.02 10.30
N ALA A 144 -13.85 -3.19 10.97
CA ALA A 144 -14.08 -1.75 11.06
C ALA A 144 -14.02 -1.05 9.69
N PHE A 145 -13.24 -1.56 8.72
CA PHE A 145 -13.24 -1.08 7.33
C PHE A 145 -14.63 -1.05 6.71
N ASN A 146 -15.48 -2.05 7.01
CA ASN A 146 -16.85 -2.08 6.49
C ASN A 146 -17.68 -0.92 7.03
N LYS A 147 -17.47 -0.56 8.30
CA LYS A 147 -18.14 0.57 8.95
C LYS A 147 -17.65 1.89 8.41
N VAL A 148 -16.33 2.07 8.29
CA VAL A 148 -15.72 3.28 7.70
C VAL A 148 -16.28 3.52 6.28
N ARG A 149 -16.36 2.48 5.45
CA ARG A 149 -16.95 2.57 4.11
C ARG A 149 -18.44 2.92 4.15
N ASN A 150 -19.21 2.31 5.04
CA ASN A 150 -20.67 2.48 5.09
C ASN A 150 -21.10 3.81 5.72
N GLU A 151 -20.37 4.28 6.73
CA GLU A 151 -20.73 5.45 7.54
C GLU A 151 -20.03 6.72 7.04
N HIS A 152 -18.85 6.65 6.41
CA HIS A 152 -18.11 7.82 5.93
C HIS A 152 -18.09 7.95 4.40
N SER A 153 -19.06 7.33 3.72
CA SER A 153 -19.27 7.56 2.28
C SER A 153 -19.86 8.95 2.03
N GLN A 154 -19.46 9.59 0.92
CA GLN A 154 -19.77 10.97 0.51
C GLN A 154 -21.28 11.36 0.42
N ALA A 155 -22.19 10.49 0.81
CA ALA A 155 -23.64 10.68 0.65
C ALA A 155 -24.35 11.21 1.91
N HIS A 156 -23.68 11.25 3.06
CA HIS A 156 -24.23 11.78 4.31
C HIS A 156 -23.22 12.66 5.06
N ASP A 157 -23.72 13.50 5.96
CA ASP A 157 -23.06 14.54 6.76
C ASP A 157 -22.00 14.02 7.77
N ASN A 158 -21.35 12.88 7.47
CA ASN A 158 -20.33 12.25 8.30
C ASN A 158 -18.94 12.70 7.84
N SER A 159 -18.15 13.19 8.78
CA SER A 159 -16.78 13.67 8.55
C SER A 159 -15.94 12.59 7.88
N ILE A 160 -15.40 12.88 6.69
CA ILE A 160 -14.41 12.03 6.00
C ILE A 160 -13.27 11.69 6.97
N VAL A 161 -12.77 10.45 6.92
CA VAL A 161 -11.61 10.00 7.73
C VAL A 161 -10.48 11.00 7.57
N SER A 162 -9.86 11.42 8.67
CA SER A 162 -8.78 12.40 8.60
C SER A 162 -7.57 11.81 7.85
N TYR A 163 -6.78 12.69 7.22
CA TYR A 163 -5.56 12.30 6.50
C TYR A 163 -4.63 11.43 7.36
N GLN A 164 -4.41 11.80 8.63
CA GLN A 164 -3.54 11.05 9.54
C GLN A 164 -4.10 9.67 9.88
N GLU A 165 -5.40 9.55 10.10
CA GLU A 165 -6.05 8.25 10.33
C GLU A 165 -6.02 7.38 9.08
N ALA A 166 -6.24 7.97 7.90
CA ALA A 166 -6.13 7.26 6.63
C ALA A 166 -4.71 6.70 6.44
N LEU A 167 -3.67 7.49 6.71
CA LEU A 167 -2.29 7.00 6.68
C LEU A 167 -2.04 5.86 7.67
N LEU A 168 -2.53 5.97 8.91
CA LEU A 168 -2.39 4.90 9.91
C LEU A 168 -3.01 3.59 9.40
N ILE A 169 -4.21 3.69 8.83
CA ILE A 169 -4.94 2.58 8.24
C ILE A 169 -4.14 1.95 7.09
N PHE A 170 -3.68 2.76 6.14
CA PHE A 170 -2.87 2.29 5.01
C PHE A 170 -1.60 1.58 5.48
N ASN A 171 -0.85 2.18 6.41
CA ASN A 171 0.38 1.62 6.94
C ASN A 171 0.17 0.25 7.61
N ASN A 172 -0.90 0.11 8.40
CA ASN A 172 -1.25 -1.16 9.04
C ASN A 172 -1.56 -2.23 7.97
N VAL A 173 -2.44 -1.91 7.02
CA VAL A 173 -2.85 -2.86 5.98
C VAL A 173 -1.70 -3.26 5.06
N VAL A 174 -0.88 -2.30 4.61
CA VAL A 174 0.30 -2.58 3.78
C VAL A 174 1.28 -3.49 4.52
N SER A 175 1.52 -3.22 5.80
CA SER A 175 2.38 -4.06 6.65
C SER A 175 1.85 -5.49 6.76
N MET A 176 0.54 -5.65 6.93
CA MET A 176 -0.12 -6.95 6.93
C MET A 176 0.05 -7.67 5.58
N ILE A 177 -0.30 -7.03 4.47
CA ILE A 177 -0.22 -7.63 3.12
C ILE A 177 1.20 -8.07 2.80
N ARG A 178 2.20 -7.26 3.14
CA ARG A 178 3.62 -7.60 2.96
C ARG A 178 4.01 -8.87 3.73
N TYR A 179 3.57 -8.99 4.97
CA TYR A 179 3.82 -10.18 5.76
C TYR A 179 3.17 -11.41 5.13
N LEU A 180 1.90 -11.28 4.67
CA LEU A 180 1.19 -12.36 3.98
C LEU A 180 1.89 -12.79 2.69
N ASP A 181 2.33 -11.84 1.86
CA ASP A 181 3.10 -12.14 0.65
C ASP A 181 4.42 -12.89 0.98
N THR A 182 5.08 -12.51 2.07
CA THR A 182 6.33 -13.16 2.52
C THR A 182 6.11 -14.62 2.92
N ILE A 183 5.07 -14.90 3.72
CA ILE A 183 4.77 -16.28 4.13
C ILE A 183 4.34 -17.14 2.94
N GLU A 184 3.54 -16.60 2.01
CA GLU A 184 3.07 -17.32 0.83
C GLU A 184 4.22 -17.68 -0.11
N LYS A 185 5.19 -16.77 -0.30
CA LYS A 185 6.42 -17.06 -1.06
C LYS A 185 7.28 -18.13 -0.40
N LYS A 186 7.34 -18.17 0.94
CA LYS A 186 8.09 -19.19 1.69
C LYS A 186 7.44 -20.57 1.54
N THR A 187 6.12 -20.64 1.62
CA THR A 187 5.34 -21.87 1.46
C THR A 187 5.50 -22.43 0.05
N ASN A 188 5.33 -21.61 -0.99
CA ASN A 188 5.49 -22.06 -2.39
C ASN A 188 6.89 -22.63 -2.69
N LYS A 189 7.95 -21.97 -2.22
CA LYS A 189 9.33 -22.45 -2.41
C LYS A 189 9.57 -23.80 -1.73
N SER A 190 8.94 -24.01 -0.57
CA SER A 190 9.04 -25.26 0.17
C SER A 190 8.32 -26.41 -0.55
N GLU A 191 7.23 -26.13 -1.26
CA GLU A 191 6.53 -27.10 -2.10
C GLU A 191 7.32 -27.45 -3.37
N GLU A 192 7.82 -26.46 -4.11
CA GLU A 192 8.65 -26.69 -5.31
C GLU A 192 9.90 -27.52 -5.01
N SER A 193 10.57 -27.29 -3.87
CA SER A 193 11.76 -28.05 -3.46
C SER A 193 11.48 -29.52 -3.12
N LYS A 194 10.23 -29.89 -2.82
CA LYS A 194 9.85 -31.30 -2.56
C LYS A 194 9.66 -32.11 -3.84
N PHE A 195 9.50 -31.46 -4.99
CA PHE A 195 9.30 -32.12 -6.28
C PHE A 195 10.62 -32.33 -7.06
N ASP A 196 11.74 -31.77 -6.60
CA ASP A 196 13.05 -31.91 -7.23
C ASP A 196 13.79 -33.14 -6.70
N PHE A 197 13.28 -34.33 -7.01
CA PHE A 197 14.00 -35.59 -6.81
C PHE A 197 14.76 -35.95 -8.09
N PRO A 198 16.10 -36.04 -8.07
CA PRO A 198 16.84 -36.61 -9.20
C PRO A 198 16.55 -38.12 -9.24
N PHE A 199 15.98 -38.57 -10.36
CA PHE A 199 15.86 -39.99 -10.70
C PHE A 199 17.23 -40.62 -10.99
#